data_AF-A0A6M4FW57-F1
#
_entry.id   AF-A0A6M4FW57-F1
#
_cell.length_a   1.000
_cell.length_b   1.000
_cell.length_c   1.000
_cell.angle_alpha   90.00
_cell.angle_beta   90.00
_cell.angle_gamma   90.00
#
_symmetry.space_group_name_H-M   'P 1'
#
loop_
_entity.id
_entity.type
_entity.pdbx_description
1 polymer ?
#
loop_
_entity_poly.entity_id
_entity_poly.type
_entity_poly.pdbx_seq_one_letter_code
_entity_poly.pdbx_strand_id
1 'polypeptide(L)'
;MAFRQVKDLLEWIHDFHRQLGVQYARLAEAAPDERMRMALVFLADRERRLQEGMAAYLEDADQGLLTTWLIDSQEFCHPAVLERIPPCLGCHDVQDILANVMTAHQTLKDMYRLRAELASIPEEVELFRHLADQQEAEARLQTRDLARLDMY
;
A
#
# COMPACT_ATOMS: atom_id res chain seq x y z
N MET A 1 -17.51 -0.42 -3.71
CA MET A 1 -17.70 1.02 -4.03
C MET A 1 -17.06 1.28 -5.39
N ALA A 2 -17.60 2.18 -6.21
CA ALA A 2 -16.95 2.62 -7.45
C ALA A 2 -16.27 3.97 -7.20
N PHE A 3 -15.00 4.09 -7.56
CA PHE A 3 -14.26 5.35 -7.51
C PHE A 3 -14.74 6.27 -8.63
N ARG A 4 -14.98 7.56 -8.33
CA ARG A 4 -15.49 8.50 -9.32
C ARG A 4 -14.37 9.36 -9.88
N GLN A 5 -13.45 9.78 -9.02
CA GLN A 5 -12.32 10.64 -9.38
C GLN A 5 -11.00 10.07 -8.89
N VAL A 6 -9.88 10.56 -9.46
CA VAL A 6 -8.51 10.24 -9.00
C VAL A 6 -8.40 10.48 -7.49
N LYS A 7 -8.97 11.58 -6.99
CA LYS A 7 -9.01 11.89 -5.56
C LYS A 7 -9.60 10.76 -4.71
N ASP A 8 -10.76 10.21 -5.10
CA ASP A 8 -11.42 9.14 -4.33
C ASP A 8 -10.52 7.90 -4.21
N LEU A 9 -9.78 7.59 -5.28
CA LEU A 9 -8.84 6.47 -5.31
C LEU A 9 -7.64 6.74 -4.39
N LEU A 10 -7.06 7.94 -4.44
CA LEU A 10 -5.93 8.33 -3.59
C LEU A 10 -6.32 8.38 -2.10
N GLU A 11 -7.52 8.88 -1.77
CA GLU A 11 -8.05 8.85 -0.41
C GLU A 11 -8.24 7.41 0.08
N TRP A 12 -8.72 6.52 -0.79
CA TRP A 12 -8.84 5.10 -0.46
C TRP A 12 -7.47 4.44 -0.24
N ILE A 13 -6.46 4.76 -1.04
CA ILE A 13 -5.07 4.29 -0.85
C ILE A 13 -4.51 4.78 0.48
N HIS A 14 -4.73 6.05 0.82
CA HIS A 14 -4.35 6.63 2.10
C HIS A 14 -4.98 5.84 3.26
N ASP A 15 -6.28 5.58 3.20
CA ASP A 15 -7.00 4.80 4.23
C ASP A 15 -6.53 3.35 4.30
N PHE A 16 -6.16 2.77 3.17
CA PHE A 16 -5.60 1.43 3.11
C PHE A 16 -4.27 1.33 3.87
N HIS A 17 -3.31 2.25 3.61
CA HIS A 17 -2.04 2.30 4.35
C HIS A 17 -2.27 2.54 5.85
N ARG A 18 -3.22 3.42 6.21
CA ARG A 18 -3.62 3.62 7.62
C ARG A 18 -4.09 2.32 8.28
N GLN A 19 -4.94 1.56 7.59
CA GLN A 19 -5.48 0.30 8.11
C GLN A 19 -4.38 -0.76 8.28
N LEU A 20 -3.47 -0.90 7.32
CA LEU A 20 -2.32 -1.80 7.45
C LEU A 20 -1.43 -1.42 8.63
N GLY A 21 -1.09 -0.14 8.78
CA GLY A 21 -0.29 0.33 9.91
C GLY A 21 -0.92 0.00 11.27
N VAL A 22 -2.23 0.21 11.41
CA VAL A 22 -2.97 -0.16 12.63
C VAL A 22 -2.99 -1.67 12.86
N GLN A 23 -3.17 -2.47 11.80
CA GLN A 23 -3.16 -3.92 11.91
C GLN A 23 -1.79 -4.44 12.36
N TYR A 24 -0.69 -3.98 11.75
CA TYR A 24 0.66 -4.38 12.15
C TYR A 24 0.99 -3.96 13.58
N ALA A 25 0.58 -2.77 14.01
CA ALA A 25 0.75 -2.33 15.39
C ALA A 25 0.02 -3.25 16.40
N ARG A 26 -1.24 -3.63 16.09
CA ARG A 26 -2.01 -4.58 16.92
C ARG A 26 -1.39 -5.97 16.95
N LEU A 27 -0.89 -6.46 15.83
CA LEU A 27 -0.20 -7.75 15.77
C LEU A 27 1.11 -7.72 16.58
N ALA A 28 1.82 -6.58 16.59
CA ALA A 28 3.03 -6.43 17.39
C ALA A 28 2.73 -6.53 18.90
N GLU A 29 1.61 -6.00 19.38
CA GLU A 29 1.19 -6.13 20.78
C GLU A 29 0.93 -7.58 21.22
N ALA A 30 0.50 -8.43 20.28
CA ALA A 30 0.18 -9.84 20.52
C ALA A 30 1.30 -10.81 20.06
N ALA A 31 2.46 -10.30 19.66
CA ALA A 31 3.52 -11.11 19.08
C ALA A 31 4.15 -12.06 20.14
N PRO A 32 4.22 -13.39 19.88
CA PRO A 32 4.88 -14.38 20.74
C PRO A 32 6.35 -14.14 21.06
N ASP A 33 7.09 -13.48 20.16
CA ASP A 33 8.52 -13.23 20.34
C ASP A 33 8.93 -11.82 19.91
N GLU A 34 10.07 -11.39 20.45
CA GLU A 34 10.61 -10.05 20.28
C GLU A 34 10.99 -9.75 18.82
N ARG A 35 11.47 -10.75 18.06
CA ARG A 35 11.86 -10.56 16.66
C ARG A 35 10.63 -10.25 15.82
N MET A 36 9.56 -11.02 16.00
CA MET A 36 8.30 -10.80 15.31
C MET A 36 7.68 -9.46 15.69
N ARG A 37 7.74 -9.09 16.98
CA ARG A 37 7.32 -7.76 17.44
C ARG A 37 8.09 -6.65 16.73
N MET A 38 9.41 -6.74 16.64
CA MET A 38 10.25 -5.74 15.97
C MET A 38 9.93 -5.64 14.47
N ALA A 39 9.74 -6.76 13.78
CA ALA A 39 9.34 -6.79 12.38
C ALA A 39 7.99 -6.09 12.15
N LEU A 40 6.99 -6.38 12.98
CA LEU A 40 5.66 -5.77 12.88
C LEU A 40 5.66 -4.27 13.23
N VAL A 41 6.45 -3.85 14.23
CA VAL A 41 6.63 -2.42 14.53
C VAL A 41 7.29 -1.69 13.36
N PHE A 42 8.32 -2.30 12.75
CA PHE A 42 8.98 -1.74 11.57
C PHE A 42 7.98 -1.55 10.42
N LEU A 43 7.17 -2.58 10.12
CA LEU A 43 6.15 -2.50 9.08
C LEU A 43 5.10 -1.43 9.37
N ALA A 44 4.63 -1.33 10.62
CA ALA A 44 3.69 -0.30 11.02
C ALA A 44 4.23 1.13 10.79
N ASP A 45 5.52 1.38 11.08
CA ASP A 45 6.14 2.68 10.82
C ASP A 45 6.25 2.97 9.31
N ARG A 46 6.53 1.95 8.49
CA ARG A 46 6.59 2.10 7.03
C ARG A 46 5.23 2.47 6.44
N GLU A 47 4.17 1.78 6.84
CA GLU A 47 2.82 2.08 6.38
C GLU A 47 2.37 3.49 6.80
N ARG A 48 2.74 3.93 8.00
CA ARG A 48 2.47 5.30 8.46
C ARG A 48 3.18 6.34 7.59
N ARG A 49 4.44 6.13 7.22
CA ARG A 49 5.17 7.06 6.33
C ARG A 49 4.53 7.15 4.95
N LEU A 50 4.05 6.03 4.42
CA LEU A 50 3.33 6.00 3.13
C LEU A 50 1.99 6.74 3.22
N GLN A 51 1.26 6.54 4.31
CA GLN A 51 0.03 7.26 4.60
C GLN A 51 0.26 8.78 4.72
N GLU A 52 1.28 9.21 5.47
CA GLU A 52 1.67 10.62 5.60
C GLU A 52 2.10 11.23 4.26
N GLY A 53 2.90 10.51 3.46
CA GLY A 53 3.30 10.95 2.13
C GLY A 53 2.12 11.12 1.17
N MET A 54 1.14 10.20 1.23
CA MET A 54 -0.08 10.31 0.43
C MET A 54 -0.96 11.48 0.88
N ALA A 55 -1.06 11.72 2.19
CA ALA A 55 -1.79 12.88 2.72
C ALA A 55 -1.16 14.20 2.26
N ALA A 56 0.17 14.33 2.34
CA ALA A 56 0.88 15.50 1.84
C ALA A 56 0.68 15.70 0.33
N TYR A 57 0.71 14.61 -0.45
CA TYR A 57 0.42 14.69 -1.89
C TYR A 57 -1.00 15.17 -2.17
N LEU A 58 -2.01 14.66 -1.45
CA LEU A 58 -3.41 15.08 -1.61
C LEU A 58 -3.64 16.57 -1.30
N GLU A 59 -2.86 17.14 -0.39
CA GLU A 59 -2.91 18.57 -0.03
C GLU A 59 -2.26 19.45 -1.12
N ASP A 60 -1.13 19.02 -1.69
CA ASP A 60 -0.32 19.80 -2.63
C ASP A 60 -0.65 19.56 -4.12
N ALA A 61 -1.37 18.48 -4.44
CA ALA A 61 -1.62 18.08 -5.84
C ALA A 61 -2.53 19.05 -6.61
N ASP A 62 -2.31 19.11 -7.93
CA ASP A 62 -3.12 19.90 -8.84
C ASP A 62 -4.60 19.45 -8.80
N GLN A 63 -5.50 20.42 -8.59
CA GLN A 63 -6.93 20.14 -8.47
C GLN A 63 -7.54 19.59 -9.76
N GLY A 64 -7.00 19.94 -10.93
CA GLY A 64 -7.40 19.39 -12.23
C GLY A 64 -7.11 17.90 -12.32
N LEU A 65 -5.94 17.47 -11.82
CA LEU A 65 -5.59 16.04 -11.75
C LEU A 65 -6.50 15.31 -10.76
N LEU A 66 -6.67 15.85 -9.54
CA LEU A 66 -7.49 15.21 -8.50
C LEU A 66 -8.97 15.06 -8.91
N THR A 67 -9.51 16.02 -9.65
CA THR A 67 -10.92 16.01 -10.10
C THR A 67 -11.13 15.26 -11.43
N THR A 68 -10.07 14.66 -11.99
CA THR A 68 -10.17 13.83 -13.20
C THR A 68 -11.03 12.60 -12.93
N TRP A 69 -11.99 12.35 -13.83
CA TRP A 69 -12.98 11.29 -13.70
C TRP A 69 -12.43 9.93 -14.14
N LEU A 70 -12.71 8.89 -13.35
CA LEU A 70 -12.37 7.50 -13.62
C LEU A 70 -13.55 6.82 -14.36
N ILE A 71 -13.68 7.11 -15.65
CA ILE A 71 -14.84 6.68 -16.48
C ILE A 71 -14.88 5.15 -16.62
N ASP A 72 -13.73 4.51 -16.49
CA ASP A 72 -13.45 3.08 -16.56
C ASP A 72 -13.51 2.36 -15.18
N SER A 73 -14.10 3.01 -14.16
CA SER A 73 -14.17 2.48 -12.78
C SER A 73 -14.73 1.05 -12.63
N GLN A 74 -15.47 0.53 -13.62
CA GLN A 74 -15.95 -0.86 -13.64
C GLN A 74 -14.86 -1.86 -14.05
N GLU A 75 -13.89 -1.45 -14.87
CA GLU A 75 -12.71 -2.24 -15.22
C GLU A 75 -11.68 -2.21 -14.08
N PHE A 76 -11.73 -1.15 -13.27
CA PHE A 76 -10.93 -0.99 -12.05
C PHE A 76 -11.56 -1.72 -10.83
N CYS A 77 -11.79 -3.02 -10.94
CA CYS A 77 -12.42 -3.84 -9.89
C CYS A 77 -11.45 -4.30 -8.76
N HIS A 78 -10.32 -3.61 -8.59
CA HIS A 78 -9.28 -3.99 -7.63
C HIS A 78 -9.50 -3.67 -6.14
N PRO A 79 -10.42 -2.81 -5.66
CA PRO A 79 -10.52 -2.57 -4.22
C PRO A 79 -10.93 -3.83 -3.44
N ALA A 80 -11.76 -4.70 -4.03
CA ALA A 80 -12.12 -5.99 -3.43
C ALA A 80 -10.95 -6.98 -3.39
N VAL A 81 -9.93 -6.83 -4.23
CA VAL A 81 -8.71 -7.66 -4.18
C VAL A 81 -7.84 -7.23 -3.00
N LEU A 82 -7.81 -5.94 -2.69
CA LEU A 82 -7.05 -5.41 -1.55
C LEU A 82 -7.76 -5.70 -0.22
N GLU A 83 -9.10 -5.79 -0.20
CA GLU A 83 -9.87 -6.36 0.92
C GLU A 83 -9.59 -7.86 1.16
N ARG A 84 -8.97 -8.55 0.18
CA ARG A 84 -8.56 -9.96 0.30
C ARG A 84 -7.12 -10.14 0.74
N ILE A 85 -6.35 -9.06 0.93
CA ILE A 85 -5.06 -9.17 1.63
C ILE A 85 -5.40 -9.63 3.04
N PRO A 86 -5.08 -10.88 3.41
CA PRO A 86 -5.41 -11.37 4.72
C PRO A 86 -4.70 -10.48 5.72
N PRO A 87 -5.36 -10.01 6.79
CA PRO A 87 -4.61 -9.61 7.97
C PRO A 87 -3.74 -10.84 8.33
N CYS A 88 -2.55 -10.65 8.91
CA CYS A 88 -1.62 -11.74 9.29
C CYS A 88 -2.18 -12.67 10.41
N LEU A 89 -3.47 -13.00 10.37
CA LEU A 89 -4.23 -13.89 11.22
C LEU A 89 -3.80 -15.34 10.93
N GLY A 90 -2.61 -15.70 11.40
CA GLY A 90 -2.03 -17.03 11.21
C GLY A 90 -0.58 -17.03 10.75
N CYS A 91 0.11 -15.89 10.78
CA CYS A 91 1.54 -15.84 10.55
C CYS A 91 2.27 -16.43 11.76
N HIS A 92 3.05 -17.48 11.55
CA HIS A 92 3.76 -18.20 12.60
C HIS A 92 5.18 -17.67 12.82
N ASP A 93 5.74 -17.03 11.80
CA ASP A 93 7.08 -16.44 11.84
C ASP A 93 7.19 -15.18 10.96
N VAL A 94 8.39 -14.60 10.92
CA VAL A 94 8.72 -13.40 10.13
C VAL A 94 8.61 -13.66 8.62
N GLN A 95 8.78 -14.90 8.16
CA GLN A 95 8.70 -15.25 6.74
C GLN A 95 7.24 -15.25 6.26
N ASP A 96 6.31 -15.74 7.07
CA ASP A 96 4.87 -15.62 6.82
C ASP A 96 4.45 -14.15 6.71
N ILE A 97 4.95 -13.29 7.61
CA ILE A 97 4.71 -11.85 7.58
C ILE A 97 5.27 -11.25 6.28
N LEU A 98 6.50 -11.57 5.93
CA LEU A 98 7.15 -11.08 4.71
C LEU A 98 6.37 -11.49 3.46
N ALA A 99 5.92 -12.74 3.36
CA ALA A 99 5.14 -13.21 2.24
C ALA A 99 3.81 -12.44 2.09
N ASN A 100 3.14 -12.17 3.20
CA ASN A 100 1.90 -11.39 3.21
C ASN A 100 2.13 -9.93 2.77
N VAL A 101 3.16 -9.28 3.33
CA VAL A 101 3.57 -7.92 2.98
C VAL A 101 3.91 -7.81 1.49
N MET A 102 4.69 -8.77 0.96
CA MET A 102 5.04 -8.79 -0.46
C MET A 102 3.83 -8.98 -1.36
N THR A 103 2.86 -9.78 -0.94
CA THR A 103 1.58 -9.94 -1.65
C THR A 103 0.80 -8.63 -1.70
N ALA A 104 0.76 -7.90 -0.58
CA ALA A 104 0.13 -6.59 -0.50
C ALA A 104 0.79 -5.57 -1.44
N HIS A 105 2.12 -5.44 -1.38
CA HIS A 105 2.87 -4.53 -2.25
C HIS A 105 2.69 -4.86 -3.73
N GLN A 106 2.75 -6.14 -4.10
CA GLN A 106 2.57 -6.56 -5.48
C GLN A 106 1.16 -6.22 -5.98
N THR A 107 0.14 -6.43 -5.15
CA THR A 107 -1.26 -6.11 -5.49
C THR A 107 -1.45 -4.60 -5.71
N LEU A 108 -0.89 -3.76 -4.83
CA LEU A 108 -0.95 -2.30 -4.98
C LEU A 108 -0.21 -1.82 -6.23
N LYS A 109 0.97 -2.40 -6.49
CA LYS A 109 1.77 -2.08 -7.66
C LYS A 109 1.03 -2.42 -8.96
N ASP A 110 0.42 -3.59 -9.04
CA ASP A 110 -0.36 -4.00 -10.21
C ASP A 110 -1.59 -3.10 -10.40
N MET A 111 -2.23 -2.69 -9.30
CA MET A 111 -3.31 -1.71 -9.33
C MET A 111 -2.83 -0.36 -9.90
N TYR A 112 -1.69 0.17 -9.44
CA TYR A 112 -1.12 1.42 -9.96
C TYR A 112 -0.76 1.31 -11.44
N ARG A 113 -0.17 0.19 -11.87
CA ARG A 113 0.15 -0.04 -13.29
C ARG A 113 -1.09 -0.07 -14.15
N LEU A 114 -2.13 -0.81 -13.73
CA LEU A 114 -3.40 -0.85 -14.44
C LEU A 114 -4.02 0.55 -14.53
N ARG A 115 -3.99 1.33 -13.45
CA ARG A 115 -4.51 2.70 -13.48
C ARG A 115 -3.74 3.58 -14.45
N ALA A 116 -2.42 3.47 -14.50
CA ALA A 116 -1.60 4.20 -15.47
C ALA A 116 -1.88 3.79 -16.92
N GLU A 117 -2.30 2.54 -17.16
CA GLU A 117 -2.69 2.05 -18.50
C GLU A 117 -4.07 2.57 -18.93
N LEU A 118 -5.00 2.72 -17.98
CA LEU A 118 -6.37 3.20 -18.22
C LEU A 118 -6.51 4.73 -18.13
N ALA A 119 -5.45 5.41 -17.70
CA ALA A 119 -5.42 6.85 -17.51
C ALA A 119 -5.73 7.61 -18.82
N SER A 120 -6.55 8.65 -18.71
CA SER A 120 -7.02 9.43 -19.86
C SER A 120 -6.17 10.66 -20.15
N ILE A 121 -5.33 11.07 -19.20
CA ILE A 121 -4.45 12.24 -19.31
C ILE A 121 -2.99 11.88 -18.94
N PRO A 122 -1.99 12.54 -19.56
CA PRO A 122 -0.57 12.25 -19.30
C PRO A 122 -0.17 12.39 -17.82
N GLU A 123 -0.71 13.39 -17.12
CA GLU A 123 -0.41 13.67 -15.72
C GLU A 123 -0.83 12.53 -14.79
N GLU A 124 -1.95 11.88 -15.12
CA GLU A 124 -2.44 10.70 -14.40
C GLU A 124 -1.55 9.48 -14.66
N VAL A 125 -1.12 9.28 -15.91
CA VAL A 125 -0.16 8.22 -16.28
C VAL A 125 1.14 8.37 -15.48
N GLU A 126 1.68 9.60 -15.43
CA GLU A 126 2.92 9.89 -14.71
C GLU A 126 2.78 9.66 -13.20
N LEU A 127 1.68 10.12 -12.60
CA LEU A 127 1.38 9.90 -11.19
C LEU A 127 1.39 8.41 -10.84
N PHE A 128 0.58 7.61 -11.53
CA PHE A 128 0.42 6.21 -11.16
C PHE A 128 1.65 5.35 -11.51
N ARG A 129 2.44 5.74 -12.54
CA ARG A 129 3.77 5.14 -12.77
C ARG A 129 4.71 5.45 -11.61
N HIS A 130 4.75 6.70 -11.17
CA HIS A 130 5.59 7.09 -10.04
C HIS A 130 5.22 6.32 -8.76
N LEU A 131 3.92 6.18 -8.47
CA LEU A 131 3.44 5.40 -7.34
C LEU A 131 3.80 3.90 -7.45
N ALA A 132 3.73 3.32 -8.65
CA ALA A 132 4.16 1.94 -8.89
C ALA A 132 5.66 1.75 -8.63
N ASP A 133 6.49 2.69 -9.07
CA ASP A 133 7.94 2.65 -8.87
C ASP A 133 8.32 2.82 -7.38
N GLN A 134 7.64 3.75 -6.68
CA GLN A 134 7.79 3.93 -5.24
C GLN A 134 7.39 2.65 -4.47
N GLN A 135 6.27 2.03 -4.84
CA GLN A 135 5.82 0.78 -4.22
C GLN A 135 6.84 -0.35 -4.40
N GLU A 136 7.44 -0.45 -5.58
CA GLU A 136 8.48 -1.44 -5.86
C GLU A 136 9.78 -1.17 -5.09
N ALA A 137 10.15 0.11 -4.93
CA ALA A 137 11.30 0.50 -4.12
C ALA A 137 11.09 0.16 -2.63
N GLU A 138 9.91 0.45 -2.09
CA GLU A 138 9.56 0.11 -0.71
C GLU A 138 9.56 -1.40 -0.46
N ALA A 139 8.94 -2.20 -1.34
CA ALA A 139 8.94 -3.66 -1.22
C ALA A 139 10.37 -4.24 -1.14
N ARG A 140 11.29 -3.71 -1.96
CA ARG A 140 12.71 -4.10 -1.92
C ARG A 140 13.40 -3.70 -0.62
N LEU A 141 13.15 -2.49 -0.13
CA LEU A 141 13.72 -2.00 1.13
C LEU A 141 13.22 -2.83 2.32
N GLN A 142 11.91 -3.08 2.38
CA GLN A 142 11.29 -3.86 3.45
C GLN A 142 11.78 -5.31 3.44
N THR A 143 11.87 -5.95 2.28
CA THR A 143 12.44 -7.32 2.16
C THR A 143 13.85 -7.38 2.72
N ARG A 144 14.71 -6.43 2.32
CA ARG A 144 16.11 -6.38 2.78
C ARG A 144 16.21 -6.13 4.28
N ASP A 145 15.42 -5.21 4.81
CA ASP A 145 15.48 -4.82 6.22
C ASP A 145 14.90 -5.91 7.13
N LEU A 146 13.83 -6.60 6.71
CA LEU A 146 13.29 -7.79 7.40
C LEU A 146 14.27 -8.96 7.37
N ALA A 147 14.92 -9.21 6.22
CA ALA A 147 15.94 -10.27 6.13
C ALA A 147 17.13 -10.02 7.07
N ARG A 148 17.45 -8.75 7.38
CA ARG A 148 18.46 -8.42 8.39
C ARG A 148 17.99 -8.73 9.80
N LEU A 149 16.71 -8.49 10.11
CA LEU A 149 16.12 -8.84 11.41
C LEU A 149 16.06 -10.35 11.64
N ASP A 150 15.96 -11.15 10.58
CA ASP A 150 15.99 -12.63 10.66
C ASP A 150 17.39 -13.19 10.97
N MET A 151 18.44 -12.41 10.74
CA MET A 151 19.83 -12.80 11.03
C MET A 151 20.25 -12.60 12.50
N TYR A 152 19.42 -11.94 13.32
CA TYR A 152 19.66 -11.67 14.74
C TYR A 152 18.73 -12.48 15.64
#